data_AF-A0A358KGB3-F1
#
_entry.id   AF-A0A358KGB3-F1
#
_cell.length_a   1.000
_cell.length_b   1.000
_cell.length_c   1.000
_cell.angle_alpha   90.00
_cell.angle_beta   90.00
_cell.angle_gamma   90.00
#
_symmetry.space_group_name_H-M   'P 1'
#
loop_
_entity.id
_entity.type
_entity.pdbx_description
1 polymer ?
#
loop_
_entity_poly.entity_id
_entity_poly.type
_entity_poly.pdbx_seq_one_letter_code
_entity_poly.pdbx_strand_id
1 'polypeptide(L)' 'TLVIWGGEFGRMPMSEQGTGRDHNPWGYSVWLAGAGVRGGMAHGATDPVGLRAEQNKVHVHDL' A
#
# COMPACT_ATOMS: atom_id res chain seq x y z
N THR A 1 -7.24 10.49 18.74
CA THR A 1 -5.90 10.17 18.23
C THR A 1 -6.02 9.32 16.98
N LEU A 2 -5.20 9.58 15.98
CA LEU A 2 -5.02 8.74 14.79
C LEU A 2 -3.65 8.08 14.85
N VAL A 3 -3.59 6.78 14.56
CA VAL A 3 -2.37 6.03 14.33
C VAL A 3 -2.28 5.74 12.84
N ILE A 4 -1.13 6.05 12.24
CA ILE A 4 -0.78 5.69 10.88
C ILE A 4 0.41 4.75 10.97
N TRP A 5 0.31 3.59 10.32
CA TRP A 5 1.36 2.58 10.32
C TRP A 5 1.60 2.06 8.90
N GLY A 6 2.83 2.15 8.44
CA GLY A 6 3.22 1.69 7.11
C GLY A 6 4.71 1.88 6.87
N GLY A 7 5.16 1.37 5.72
CA GLY A 7 6.51 1.61 5.21
C GLY A 7 6.52 2.64 4.08
N GLU A 8 7.71 2.91 3.55
CA GLU A 8 7.92 3.77 2.38
C GLU A 8 7.72 3.03 1.05
N PHE A 9 7.88 1.69 1.04
CA PHE A 9 7.81 0.87 -0.16
C PHE A 9 7.01 -0.42 0.07
N GLY A 10 6.28 -0.84 -0.97
CA GLY A 10 5.66 -2.16 -1.05
C GLY A 10 6.64 -3.23 -1.53
N ARG A 11 6.15 -4.41 -1.91
CA ARG A 11 6.96 -5.46 -2.54
C ARG A 11 6.50 -5.71 -3.97
N MET A 12 7.44 -5.81 -4.91
CA MET A 12 7.14 -6.11 -6.32
C MET A 12 6.63 -7.54 -6.45
N PRO A 13 5.69 -7.88 -7.34
CA PRO A 13 5.33 -9.28 -7.60
C PRO A 13 6.43 -10.09 -8.29
N MET A 14 7.54 -9.45 -8.69
CA MET A 14 8.69 -10.03 -9.35
C MET A 14 10.00 -9.76 -8.57
N SER A 15 11.07 -10.44 -8.98
CA SER A 15 12.44 -10.17 -8.54
C SER A 15 13.39 -10.07 -9.74
N GLU A 16 14.24 -9.05 -9.75
CA GLU A 16 15.32 -8.86 -10.73
C GLU A 16 16.47 -9.85 -10.53
N GLN A 17 16.66 -10.38 -9.31
CA GLN A 17 17.74 -11.30 -8.96
C GLN A 17 17.29 -12.76 -8.84
N GLY A 18 16.04 -13.06 -9.24
CA GLY A 18 15.51 -14.42 -9.38
C GLY A 18 14.90 -15.03 -8.13
N THR A 19 15.21 -14.53 -6.92
CA THR A 19 14.61 -15.03 -5.67
C THR A 19 14.00 -13.90 -4.86
N GLY A 20 12.80 -14.14 -4.31
CA GLY A 20 12.13 -13.18 -3.44
C GLY A 20 11.35 -12.11 -4.22
N ARG A 21 11.34 -10.88 -3.70
CA ARG A 21 10.55 -9.74 -4.21
C ARG A 21 11.32 -8.43 -3.98
N ASP A 22 11.36 -7.56 -4.98
CA ASP A 22 12.07 -6.28 -4.88
C ASP A 22 11.24 -5.17 -4.19
N HIS A 23 11.85 -4.00 -3.99
CA HIS A 23 11.18 -2.79 -3.49
C HIS A 23 10.16 -2.26 -4.50
N ASN A 24 8.90 -2.07 -4.10
CA ASN A 24 7.86 -1.51 -4.97
C ASN A 24 7.50 -0.07 -4.58
N PRO A 25 7.95 0.94 -5.35
CA PRO A 25 7.55 2.33 -5.14
C PRO A 25 6.19 2.69 -5.76
N TRP A 26 5.57 1.79 -6.52
CA TRP A 26 4.36 2.08 -7.30
C TRP A 26 3.05 1.63 -6.63
N GLY A 27 3.14 0.73 -5.64
CA GLY A 27 1.97 0.21 -4.94
C GLY A 27 2.32 -0.41 -3.59
N TYR A 28 1.69 0.09 -2.53
CA TYR A 28 1.83 -0.42 -1.17
C TYR A 28 0.61 -0.07 -0.33
N SER A 29 0.53 -0.65 0.87
CA SER A 29 -0.57 -0.44 1.80
C SER A 29 -0.08 0.18 3.11
N VAL A 30 -0.94 0.99 3.69
CA VAL A 30 -0.80 1.59 5.01
C VAL A 30 -2.01 1.21 5.84
N TRP A 31 -1.87 1.13 7.15
CA TRP A 31 -2.98 0.88 8.06
C TRP A 31 -3.22 2.09 8.97
N LEU A 32 -4.50 2.39 9.19
CA LEU A 32 -4.96 3.50 10.00
C LEU A 32 -5.84 2.98 11.13
N ALA A 33 -5.70 3.57 12.32
CA ALA A 33 -6.56 3.25 13.46
C ALA A 33 -6.82 4.45 14.37
N GLY A 34 -8.01 4.47 14.97
CA GLY A 34 -8.46 5.60 15.78
C GLY A 34 -9.14 6.69 14.95
N ALA A 35 -9.31 7.87 15.54
CA ALA A 35 -9.96 9.04 14.93
C ALA A 35 -11.30 8.77 14.20
N GLY A 36 -12.05 7.74 14.62
CA GLY A 36 -13.32 7.36 13.99
C GLY A 36 -13.21 6.59 12.68
N VAL A 37 -12.00 6.15 12.27
CA VAL A 37 -11.83 5.30 11.08
C VAL A 37 -12.66 4.02 11.22
N ARG A 38 -13.47 3.71 10.21
CA ARG A 38 -14.32 2.52 10.18
C ARG A 38 -13.44 1.26 10.09
N GLY A 39 -13.53 0.40 11.10
CA GLY A 39 -12.82 -0.88 11.12
C GLY A 39 -13.27 -1.85 10.03
N GLY A 40 -12.34 -2.68 9.54
CA GLY A 40 -12.60 -3.68 8.49
C GLY A 40 -12.81 -3.12 7.08
N MET A 41 -12.61 -1.81 6.89
CA MET A 41 -12.70 -1.18 5.58
C MET A 41 -11.36 -1.25 4.84
N ALA A 42 -11.42 -1.52 3.53
CA ALA A 42 -10.31 -1.32 2.61
C ALA A 42 -10.64 -0.15 1.66
N HIS A 43 -9.67 0.72 1.41
CA HIS A 43 -9.79 1.82 0.46
C HIS A 43 -8.71 1.69 -0.61
N GLY A 44 -9.15 1.63 -1.86
CA GLY A 44 -8.28 1.42 -3.01
C GLY A 44 -7.83 -0.02 -3.20
N ALA A 45 -7.13 -0.26 -4.30
CA ALA A 45 -6.57 -1.55 -4.66
C ALA A 45 -5.43 -1.38 -5.66
N THR A 46 -4.53 -2.36 -5.68
CA THR A 46 -3.53 -2.50 -6.75
C THR A 46 -4.13 -3.17 -7.97
N ASP A 47 -3.40 -3.12 -9.08
CA ASP A 47 -3.65 -3.96 -10.26
C ASP A 47 -3.65 -5.47 -9.89
N PRO A 48 -4.15 -6.36 -10.78
CA PRO A 48 -4.30 -7.78 -10.49
C PRO A 48 -3.00 -8.52 -10.13
N VAL A 49 -1.84 -7.97 -10.51
CA VAL A 49 -0.55 -8.57 -10.19
C VAL A 49 0.08 -7.95 -8.93
N GLY A 50 -0.49 -6.88 -8.38
CA GLY A 50 0.02 -6.22 -7.18
C GLY A 50 1.20 -5.26 -7.45
N LEU A 51 1.33 -4.75 -8.67
CA LEU A 51 2.44 -3.88 -9.05
C LEU A 51 2.14 -2.40 -8.79
N ARG A 52 1.01 -1.89 -9.26
CA ARG A 52 0.66 -0.46 -9.15
C ARG A 52 -0.65 -0.27 -8.41
N ALA A 53 -0.77 0.81 -7.65
CA ALA A 53 -2.08 1.28 -7.20
C ALA A 53 -2.93 1.64 -8.43
N GLU A 54 -4.15 1.10 -8.52
CA GLU A 54 -5.03 1.24 -9.68
C GLU A 54 -6.37 1.88 -9.29
N GLN A 55 -6.97 1.45 -8.19
CA GLN A 55 -8.27 1.95 -7.72
C GLN A 55 -8.10 2.91 -6.54
N ASN A 56 -8.83 4.03 -6.55
CA ASN A 56 -8.86 5.05 -5.48
C ASN A 56 -7.46 5.35 -4.90
N LYS A 57 -6.54 5.70 -5.78
CA LYS A 57 -5.14 5.96 -5.42
C LYS A 57 -5.05 7.16 -4.47
N VAL A 58 -4.19 7.04 -3.47
CA VAL A 58 -3.84 8.12 -2.53
C VAL A 58 -2.35 8.39 -2.65
N HIS A 59 -1.96 9.65 -2.81
CA HIS A 59 -0.56 10.05 -2.76
C HIS A 59 -0.10 10.16 -1.30
N VAL A 60 1.17 9.90 -0.98
CA VAL A 60 1.67 9.95 0.41
C VAL A 60 1.53 11.32 1.07
N HIS A 61 1.48 12.40 0.28
CA HIS A 61 1.23 13.76 0.78
C HIS A 61 -0.24 14.01 1.16
N ASP A 62 -1.15 13.18 0.64
CA ASP A 62 -2.60 13.29 0.87
C ASP A 62 -3.11 12.26 1.89
N LEU A 63 -2.19 11.45 2.44
CA LEU A 63 -2.45 10.48 3.50
C LEU A 63 -2.28 11.12 4.89
#